data_AF-A0A2N0QHQ3-F1
#
_entry.id   AF-A0A2N0QHQ3-F1
#
_cell.length_a   1.000
_cell.length_b   1.000
_cell.length_c   1.000
_cell.angle_alpha   90.00
_cell.angle_beta   90.00
_cell.angle_gamma   90.00
#
_symmetry.space_group_name_H-M   'P 1'
#
loop_
_entity.id
_entity.type
_entity.pdbx_description
1 polymer ?
#
loop_
_entity_poly.entity_id
_entity_poly.type
_entity_poly.pdbx_seq_one_letter_code
_entity_poly.pdbx_strand_id
1 'polypeptide(L)' 'GKNISTAKLGYVKNPESAVYCHNNCGPQIGGFLCYGNNNWVNHDVAGNIYSNIGILNTSFTVENYEVFQVIKK' A
#
# COMPACT_ATOMS: atom_id res chain seq x y z
N GLY A 1 2.51 7.22 16.55
CA GLY A 1 3.50 6.12 16.53
C GLY A 1 4.74 6.46 17.34
N LYS A 2 5.18 5.59 18.25
CA LYS A 2 6.32 5.82 19.15
C LYS A 2 7.62 5.11 18.70
N ASN A 3 7.55 4.25 17.67
CA ASN A 3 8.70 3.56 17.13
C ASN A 3 8.58 3.42 15.61
N ILE A 4 9.44 4.11 14.86
CA ILE A 4 9.51 4.03 13.39
C ILE A 4 10.69 3.17 12.91
N SER A 5 11.49 2.59 13.81
CA SER A 5 12.69 1.83 13.41
C SER A 5 12.37 0.51 12.72
N THR A 6 11.14 0.01 12.89
CA THR A 6 10.62 -1.17 12.20
C THR A 6 9.88 -0.83 10.91
N ALA A 7 9.69 0.45 10.60
CA ALA A 7 9.01 0.86 9.39
C ALA A 7 9.87 0.51 8.18
N LYS A 8 9.25 -0.09 7.17
CA LYS A 8 9.89 -0.38 5.90
C LYS A 8 9.46 0.66 4.87
N LEU A 9 10.42 1.22 4.14
CA LEU A 9 10.18 2.23 3.11
C LEU A 9 10.34 1.61 1.72
N GLY A 10 9.27 1.61 0.93
CA GLY A 10 9.28 1.19 -0.48
C GLY A 10 9.05 2.39 -1.39
N TYR A 11 10.01 2.68 -2.27
CA TYR A 11 9.85 3.71 -3.30
C TYR A 11 9.03 3.18 -4.47
N VAL A 12 8.24 4.08 -5.07
CA VAL A 12 7.50 3.83 -6.31
C VAL A 12 8.49 3.70 -7.46
N LYS A 13 8.32 2.66 -8.28
CA LYS A 13 9.00 2.47 -9.56
C LYS A 13 8.13 2.90 -10.75
N ASN A 14 6.82 2.64 -10.68
CA ASN A 14 5.85 3.08 -11.69
C ASN A 14 4.86 4.09 -11.08
N PRO A 15 5.07 5.41 -11.28
CA PRO A 15 4.21 6.46 -10.75
C PRO A 15 2.76 6.40 -11.23
N GLU A 16 2.53 5.94 -12.46
CA GLU A 16 1.18 5.84 -13.06
C GLU A 16 0.30 4.82 -12.34
N SER A 17 0.92 3.89 -11.60
CA SER A 17 0.23 2.86 -10.84
C SER A 17 0.38 3.05 -9.33
N ALA A 18 0.90 4.18 -8.84
CA ALA A 18 1.18 4.38 -7.42
C ALA A 18 -0.09 4.42 -6.55
N VAL A 19 -1.15 5.02 -7.07
CA VAL A 19 -2.46 5.09 -6.42
C VAL A 19 -3.50 4.55 -7.39
N TYR A 20 -4.27 3.57 -6.95
CA TYR A 20 -5.39 3.03 -7.70
C TYR A 20 -6.70 3.50 -7.07
N CYS A 21 -7.65 3.90 -7.91
CA CYS A 21 -8.99 4.29 -7.50
C CYS A 21 -9.96 3.77 -8.55
N HIS A 22 -11.01 3.06 -8.13
CA HIS A 22 -12.01 2.51 -9.02
C HIS A 22 -13.39 2.61 -8.35
N ASN A 23 -14.45 2.66 -9.14
CA ASN A 23 -15.81 2.96 -8.65
C ASN A 23 -16.32 2.02 -7.54
N ASN A 24 -15.73 0.83 -7.44
CA ASN A 24 -16.14 -0.22 -6.50
C ASN A 24 -15.13 -0.41 -5.35
N CYS A 25 -14.17 0.50 -5.19
CA CYS A 25 -13.22 0.46 -4.09
C CYS A 25 -12.80 1.87 -3.64
N GLY A 26 -12.32 1.99 -2.41
CA GLY A 26 -11.64 3.21 -1.95
C GLY A 26 -10.29 3.41 -2.64
N PRO A 27 -9.56 4.48 -2.30
CA PRO A 27 -8.18 4.66 -2.74
C PRO A 27 -7.31 3.51 -2.23
N GLN A 28 -6.46 3.01 -3.12
CA GLN A 28 -5.59 1.86 -2.92
C GLN A 28 -4.15 2.24 -3.29
N ILE A 29 -3.19 1.55 -2.69
CA ILE A 29 -1.77 1.80 -2.90
C ILE A 29 -1.25 0.76 -3.88
N GLY A 30 -0.75 1.16 -5.05
CA GLY A 30 -0.13 0.21 -5.97
C GLY A 30 -1.02 -0.95 -6.37
N GLY A 31 -0.45 -2.16 -6.32
CA GLY A 31 -1.16 -3.42 -6.53
C GLY A 31 -1.90 -3.95 -5.30
N PHE A 32 -2.04 -3.18 -4.23
CA PHE A 32 -2.79 -3.60 -3.04
C PHE A 32 -4.29 -3.38 -3.24
N LEU A 33 -5.01 -4.44 -3.59
CA LEU A 33 -6.45 -4.38 -3.86
C LEU A 33 -7.28 -4.76 -2.62
N CYS A 34 -8.36 -4.02 -2.36
CA CYS A 34 -9.37 -4.31 -1.33
C CYS A 34 -10.75 -3.82 -1.77
N TYR A 35 -11.76 -4.70 -1.69
CA TYR A 35 -13.12 -4.43 -2.14
C TYR A 35 -14.10 -4.14 -0.98
N GLY A 36 -13.63 -3.41 0.03
CA GLY A 36 -14.45 -2.97 1.17
C GLY A 36 -14.69 -4.03 2.27
N ASN A 37 -13.97 -5.15 2.22
CA ASN A 37 -14.08 -6.25 3.20
C ASN A 37 -12.86 -6.38 4.13
N ASN A 38 -12.00 -5.35 4.16
CA ASN A 38 -10.73 -5.33 4.90
C ASN A 38 -9.72 -6.42 4.52
N ASN A 39 -10.00 -7.22 3.48
CA ASN A 39 -9.09 -8.23 2.99
C ASN A 39 -8.27 -7.65 1.83
N TRP A 40 -7.00 -7.37 2.11
CA TRP A 40 -6.08 -6.77 1.16
C TRP A 40 -5.21 -7.83 0.50
N VAL A 41 -5.01 -7.71 -0.81
CA VAL A 41 -4.16 -8.61 -1.59
C VAL A 41 -3.14 -7.80 -2.37
N ASN A 42 -1.85 -8.15 -2.24
CA ASN A 42 -0.79 -7.57 -3.05
C ASN A 42 -0.66 -8.31 -4.39
N HIS A 43 -1.03 -7.65 -5.48
CA HIS A 43 -0.86 -8.14 -6.85
C HIS A 43 0.47 -7.68 -7.50
N ASP A 44 1.26 -6.84 -6.83
CA ASP A 44 2.59 -6.42 -7.29
C ASP A 44 3.68 -7.44 -6.94
N VAL A 45 3.47 -8.70 -7.32
CA VAL A 45 4.34 -9.84 -6.97
C VAL A 45 5.75 -9.65 -7.52
N ALA A 46 5.87 -9.06 -8.71
CA ALA A 46 7.14 -8.77 -9.38
C ALA A 46 7.83 -7.52 -8.82
N GLY A 47 7.17 -6.73 -7.97
CA GLY A 47 7.69 -5.46 -7.48
C GLY A 47 7.94 -4.47 -8.63
N ASN A 48 7.02 -4.41 -9.59
CA ASN A 48 7.06 -3.51 -10.73
C ASN A 48 6.51 -2.12 -10.39
N ILE A 49 5.59 -2.03 -9.41
CA ILE A 49 4.99 -0.76 -8.98
C ILE A 49 5.77 -0.18 -7.81
N TYR A 50 6.07 -0.97 -6.79
CA TYR A 50 6.89 -0.60 -5.63
C TYR A 50 8.10 -1.52 -5.48
N SER A 51 9.18 -1.00 -4.91
CA SER A 51 10.29 -1.85 -4.48
C SER A 51 9.84 -2.89 -3.45
N ASN A 52 10.31 -4.13 -3.60
CA ASN A 52 9.99 -5.21 -2.68
C ASN A 52 10.60 -4.89 -1.30
N ILE A 53 9.72 -4.61 -0.33
CA ILE A 53 10.08 -4.38 1.07
C ILE A 53 9.72 -5.59 1.96
N GLY A 54 9.45 -6.75 1.36
CA GLY A 54 9.08 -7.97 2.08
C GLY A 54 7.68 -7.88 2.69
N ILE A 55 6.73 -7.29 1.96
CA ILE A 55 5.30 -7.50 2.23
C ILE A 55 4.91 -8.82 1.56
N LEU A 56 4.20 -9.67 2.28
CA LEU A 56 3.79 -10.99 1.78
C LEU A 56 2.85 -10.83 0.58
N ASN A 57 3.05 -11.64 -0.45
CA ASN A 57 2.18 -11.72 -1.62
C ASN A 57 0.96 -12.62 -1.33
N THR A 58 0.38 -12.45 -0.16
CA THR A 58 -0.78 -13.20 0.34
C THR A 58 -1.88 -12.23 0.76
N SER A 59 -3.10 -12.73 0.88
CA SER A 59 -4.17 -11.97 1.51
C SER A 59 -3.87 -11.69 2.97
N PHE A 60 -4.11 -10.47 3.44
CA PHE A 60 -4.02 -10.11 4.85
C PHE A 60 -5.15 -9.16 5.24
N THR A 61 -5.62 -9.29 6.48
CA THR A 61 -6.63 -8.40 7.04
C THR A 61 -5.97 -7.14 7.55
N VAL A 62 -6.42 -5.98 7.08
CA VAL A 62 -6.04 -4.68 7.65
C VAL A 62 -7.08 -4.29 8.68
N GLU A 63 -6.67 -4.20 9.95
CA GLU A 63 -7.55 -3.76 11.04
C GLU A 63 -7.71 -2.24 11.06
N ASN A 64 -6.61 -1.52 10.88
CA ASN A 64 -6.54 -0.06 10.97
C ASN A 64 -5.52 0.48 9.98
N TYR A 65 -5.75 1.69 9.48
CA TYR A 65 -4.77 2.47 8.71
C TYR A 65 -4.75 3.91 9.20
N GLU A 66 -3.57 4.52 9.18
CA GLU A 66 -3.36 5.92 9.55
C GLU A 66 -2.86 6.68 8.32
N VAL A 67 -3.50 7.82 8.00
CA VAL A 67 -3.08 8.70 6.90
C VAL A 67 -2.48 9.96 7.49
N PHE A 68 -1.26 10.30 7.07
CA PHE A 68 -0.54 11.48 7.54
C PHE A 68 -0.29 12.45 6.38
N GLN A 69 -0.60 13.72 6.59
CA GLN A 69 -0.18 14.79 5.69
C GLN A 69 1.15 15.36 6.18
N VAL A 70 2.19 15.28 5.34
CA VAL A 70 3.49 15.91 5.63
C VAL A 70 3.56 17.25 4.90
N ILE A 71 3.54 18.35 5.64
CA ILE A 71 3.68 19.71 5.09
C ILE A 71 5.13 20.15 5.32
N LYS A 72 5.86 20.39 4.23
CA LYS A 72 7.16 21.07 4.31
C LYS A 72 6.92 22.55 4.57
N LYS A 73 7.66 23.12 5.52
CA LYS A 73 7.70 24.55 5.78
C LYS A 73 8.49 25.29 4.69
#